data_AF-A0A9P0K4W7-F1
#
_entry.id   AF-A0A9P0K4W7-F1
#
_cell.length_a   1.000
_cell.length_b   1.000
_cell.length_c   1.000
_cell.angle_alpha   90.00
_cell.angle_beta   90.00
_cell.angle_gamma   90.00
#
_symmetry.space_group_name_H-M   'P 1'
#
loop_
_entity.id
_entity.type
_entity.pdbx_description
1 polymer ?
#
loop_
_entity_poly.entity_id
_entity_poly.type
_entity_poly.pdbx_seq_one_letter_code
_entity_poly.pdbx_strand_id
1 'polypeptide(L)'
;MCSWGISTPKKYKVAIFDIRTQFSTNDSDFGDVECVLKRHTNMFSPEDYIRVMKSCRKKRPIEVVSIEKKDFVSTKKLEKVITNRKKSCEEEKINWLKIKEIKVLKEKPFSIFIKTHDAN
;
A
#
# COMPACT_ATOMS: atom_id res chain seq x y z
N MET A 1 -7.99 18.16 33.83
CA MET A 1 -6.90 18.52 32.88
C MET A 1 -6.07 17.26 32.64
N CYS A 2 -6.24 16.58 31.50
CA CYS A 2 -5.36 15.48 31.11
C CYS A 2 -5.02 15.64 29.63
N SER A 3 -3.84 16.21 29.36
CA SER A 3 -3.23 16.17 28.03
C SER A 3 -2.51 14.83 27.87
N TRP A 4 -2.96 13.99 26.94
CA TRP A 4 -2.18 12.86 26.44
C TRP A 4 -1.66 13.23 25.05
N GLY A 5 -0.43 13.74 25.02
CA GLY A 5 0.34 13.93 23.80
C GLY A 5 1.48 12.92 23.77
N ILE A 6 1.32 11.84 22.99
CA ILE A 6 2.45 11.02 22.53
C ILE A 6 2.37 11.02 21.01
N SER A 7 2.91 12.08 20.40
CA SER A 7 3.20 12.06 18.97
C SER A 7 4.46 11.25 18.77
N THR A 8 4.28 9.97 18.44
CA THR A 8 5.35 9.13 17.90
C THR A 8 5.95 9.79 16.64
N PRO A 9 7.25 9.65 16.38
CA PRO A 9 7.84 10.04 15.10
C PRO A 9 7.13 9.25 13.98
N LYS A 10 6.52 9.98 13.05
CA LYS A 10 5.87 9.39 11.88
C LYS A 10 6.99 8.86 10.97
N LYS A 11 7.00 7.55 10.73
CA LYS A 11 7.95 6.91 9.82
C LYS A 11 7.42 7.04 8.39
N TYR A 12 8.21 7.63 7.50
CA TYR A 12 7.83 7.77 6.10
C TYR A 12 8.73 6.89 5.25
N LYS A 13 8.14 5.93 4.54
CA LYS A 13 8.80 5.24 3.45
C LYS A 13 8.61 6.09 2.21
N VAL A 14 9.67 6.74 1.74
CA VAL A 14 9.63 7.57 0.53
C VAL A 14 9.98 6.68 -0.65
N ALA A 15 8.94 6.18 -1.34
CA ALA A 15 9.10 5.73 -2.71
C ALA A 15 9.04 6.98 -3.58
N ILE A 16 10.09 7.31 -4.35
CA ILE A 16 9.95 8.23 -5.47
C ILE A 16 9.23 7.46 -6.57
N PHE A 17 7.90 7.38 -6.45
CA PHE A 17 6.99 6.94 -7.48
C PHE A 17 5.96 8.04 -7.61
N ASP A 18 5.88 8.66 -8.78
CA ASP A 18 4.82 9.61 -9.11
C ASP A 18 3.49 8.85 -9.14
N ILE A 19 2.86 8.71 -7.97
CA ILE A 19 1.53 8.14 -7.78
C ILE A 19 0.71 9.23 -7.12
N ARG A 20 -0.01 9.95 -7.97
CA ARG A 20 -0.95 11.04 -7.68
C ARG A 20 -2.20 10.61 -6.90
N THR A 21 -2.10 9.61 -6.01
CA THR A 21 -3.26 9.04 -5.30
C THR A 21 -2.96 8.60 -3.85
N GLN A 22 -2.13 9.34 -3.12
CA GLN A 22 -2.10 9.24 -1.66
C GLN A 22 -2.45 10.58 -1.00
N PHE A 23 -3.70 11.00 -1.24
CA PHE A 23 -4.33 12.07 -0.48
C PHE A 23 -4.59 11.57 0.95
N SER A 24 -4.29 12.42 1.94
CA SER A 24 -4.73 12.36 3.33
C SER A 24 -3.68 11.99 4.39
N THR A 25 -3.39 13.01 5.21
CA THR A 25 -2.65 13.09 6.51
C THR A 25 -1.24 13.67 6.54
N ASN A 26 -0.57 13.94 5.42
CA ASN A 26 0.78 14.55 5.40
C ASN A 26 0.96 15.76 4.48
N ASP A 27 -0.10 16.39 3.99
CA ASP A 27 0.01 17.57 3.12
C ASP A 27 0.81 18.71 3.75
N SER A 28 0.72 18.86 5.09
CA SER A 28 1.53 19.83 5.84
C SER A 28 3.03 19.57 5.78
N ASP A 29 3.45 18.31 5.65
CA ASP A 29 4.88 17.94 5.60
C ASP A 29 5.45 18.22 4.21
N PHE A 30 4.65 18.01 3.16
CA PHE A 30 5.02 18.40 1.80
C PHE A 30 5.15 19.92 1.64
N GLY A 31 4.27 20.70 2.29
CA GLY A 31 4.37 22.16 2.29
C GLY A 31 5.69 22.69 2.88
N ASP A 32 6.15 22.11 4.00
CA ASP A 32 7.44 22.48 4.60
C ASP A 32 8.62 22.10 3.71
N VAL A 33 8.54 20.93 3.08
CA VAL A 33 9.53 20.44 2.12
C VAL A 33 9.63 21.38 0.92
N GLU A 34 8.51 21.75 0.31
CA GLU A 34 8.46 22.69 -0.81
C GLU A 34 9.03 24.06 -0.46
N CYS A 35 8.76 24.56 0.75
CA CYS A 35 9.29 25.84 1.21
C CYS A 35 10.81 25.83 1.33
N VAL A 36 11.41 24.70 1.72
CA VAL A 36 12.86 24.54 1.79
C VAL A 36 13.44 24.28 0.41
N LEU A 37 12.80 23.45 -0.41
CA LEU A 37 13.21 23.18 -1.80
C LEU A 37 13.29 24.47 -2.63
N LYS A 38 12.33 25.39 -2.50
CA LYS A 38 12.35 26.69 -3.20
C LYS A 38 13.59 27.55 -2.88
N ARG A 39 14.27 27.29 -1.76
CA ARG A 39 15.50 28.01 -1.34
C ARG A 39 16.76 27.35 -1.87
N HIS A 40 16.68 26.10 -2.32
CA HIS A 40 17.80 25.38 -2.94
C HIS A 40 17.71 25.50 -4.46
N THR A 41 18.59 26.29 -5.06
CA THR A 41 18.63 26.54 -6.51
C THR A 41 19.24 25.40 -7.32
N ASN A 42 20.05 24.54 -6.69
CA ASN A 42 20.88 23.54 -7.37
C ASN A 42 20.73 22.17 -6.71
N MET A 43 19.79 21.35 -7.19
CA MET A 43 19.63 19.95 -6.77
C MET A 43 19.72 19.07 -8.02
N PHE A 44 20.83 18.35 -8.15
CA PHE A 44 21.12 17.53 -9.33
C PHE A 44 21.17 16.04 -9.00
N SER A 45 21.24 15.69 -7.71
CA SER A 45 21.30 14.31 -7.24
C SER A 45 20.12 13.95 -6.33
N PRO A 46 19.64 12.70 -6.34
CA PRO A 46 18.64 12.21 -5.38
C PRO A 46 19.08 12.34 -3.92
N GLU A 47 20.38 12.26 -3.66
CA GLU A 47 20.98 12.39 -2.33
C GLU A 47 20.79 13.80 -1.76
N ASP A 48 20.87 14.82 -2.61
CA ASP A 48 20.59 16.20 -2.22
C ASP A 48 19.14 16.37 -1.80
N TYR A 49 18.21 15.67 -2.48
CA TYR A 49 16.80 15.65 -2.10
C TYR A 49 16.58 15.02 -0.72
N ILE A 50 17.22 13.89 -0.44
CA ILE A 50 17.17 13.23 0.87
C ILE A 50 17.73 14.16 1.96
N ARG A 51 18.80 14.90 1.66
CA ARG A 51 19.39 15.87 2.60
C ARG A 51 18.43 17.00 2.92
N VAL A 52 17.76 17.55 1.91
CA VAL A 52 16.74 18.60 2.10
C VAL A 52 15.60 18.08 2.96
N MET A 53 15.05 16.90 2.64
CA MET A 53 13.96 16.27 3.39
C MET A 53 14.29 16.11 4.89
N LYS A 54 15.52 15.72 5.23
CA LYS A 54 15.99 15.62 6.62
C LYS A 54 16.14 16.99 7.30
N SER A 55 16.43 18.03 6.54
CA SER A 55 16.66 19.39 7.04
C SER A 55 15.38 20.21 7.25
N CYS A 56 14.24 19.78 6.71
CA CYS A 56 12.99 20.55 6.70
C CYS A 56 12.43 20.87 8.09
N ARG A 57 12.64 20.00 9.09
CA ARG A 57 12.11 20.19 10.45
C ARG A 57 13.14 19.89 11.53
N LYS A 58 13.40 20.88 12.39
CA LYS A 58 14.25 20.72 13.59
C LYS A 58 13.55 19.98 14.73
N LYS A 59 12.24 20.21 14.90
CA LYS A 59 11.40 19.49 15.88
C LYS A 59 10.64 18.39 15.14
N ARG A 60 10.87 17.13 15.52
CA ARG A 60 10.34 15.93 14.84
C ARG A 60 10.81 15.83 13.38
N PRO A 61 12.09 15.47 13.16
CA PRO A 61 12.63 15.33 11.82
C PRO A 61 11.90 14.24 11.03
N ILE A 62 11.82 14.44 9.71
CA ILE A 62 11.25 13.47 8.78
C ILE A 62 12.23 12.30 8.65
N GLU A 63 11.81 11.11 9.03
CA GLU A 63 12.59 9.90 8.78
C GLU A 63 12.46 9.52 7.30
N VAL A 64 13.56 9.67 6.56
CA VAL A 64 13.64 9.27 5.15
C VAL A 64 14.20 7.85 5.07
N VAL A 65 13.37 6.90 4.69
CA VAL A 65 13.76 5.50 4.46
C VAL A 65 13.88 5.26 2.96
N SER A 66 15.08 4.89 2.50
CA SER A 66 15.31 4.45 1.12
C SER A 66 14.71 3.07 0.89
N ILE A 67 13.97 2.91 -0.19
CA ILE A 67 13.38 1.63 -0.58
C ILE A 67 14.31 0.95 -1.59
N GLU A 68 14.76 -0.26 -1.28
CA GLU A 68 15.56 -1.06 -2.21
C GLU A 68 14.67 -1.90 -3.13
N LYS A 69 15.20 -2.37 -4.26
CA LYS A 69 14.48 -3.29 -5.18
C LYS A 69 13.92 -4.53 -4.47
N LYS A 70 14.55 -4.94 -3.36
CA LYS A 70 14.15 -6.10 -2.55
C LYS A 70 12.87 -5.86 -1.76
N ASP A 71 12.55 -4.60 -1.44
CA ASP A 71 11.35 -4.22 -0.72
C ASP A 71 10.10 -4.20 -1.61
N PHE A 72 10.29 -4.22 -2.93
CA PHE A 72 9.18 -4.27 -3.89
C PHE A 72 8.64 -5.70 -3.98
N VAL A 73 7.44 -5.90 -3.43
CA VAL A 73 6.70 -7.16 -3.57
C VAL A 73 5.99 -7.18 -4.91
N SER A 74 6.27 -8.19 -5.74
CA SER A 74 5.60 -8.35 -7.03
C SER A 74 4.14 -8.78 -6.87
N THR A 75 3.24 -8.10 -7.57
CA THR A 75 1.81 -8.44 -7.65
C THR A 75 1.52 -9.64 -8.55
N LYS A 76 2.49 -10.15 -9.30
CA LYS A 76 2.32 -11.28 -10.24
C LYS A 76 1.71 -12.52 -9.59
N LYS A 77 2.03 -12.79 -8.32
CA LYS A 77 1.43 -13.90 -7.56
C LYS A 77 -0.05 -13.65 -7.28
N LEU A 78 -0.39 -12.42 -6.93
CA LEU A 78 -1.77 -12.01 -6.64
C LEU A 78 -2.62 -12.00 -7.92
N GLU A 79 -2.09 -11.47 -9.02
CA GLU A 79 -2.78 -11.46 -10.32
C GLU A 79 -3.17 -12.87 -10.76
N LYS A 80 -2.25 -13.84 -10.65
CA LYS A 80 -2.52 -15.27 -10.93
C LYS A 80 -3.60 -15.88 -10.03
N VAL A 81 -3.77 -15.33 -8.82
CA VAL A 81 -4.75 -15.81 -7.84
C VAL A 81 -6.12 -15.16 -8.04
N ILE A 82 -6.17 -13.89 -8.49
CA ILE A 82 -7.39 -13.11 -8.71
C ILE A 82 -8.08 -13.45 -10.03
N THR A 83 -7.36 -14.01 -11.02
CA THR A 83 -7.99 -14.41 -12.30
C THR A 83 -9.20 -15.32 -12.07
N ASN A 84 -10.30 -15.03 -12.77
CA ASN A 84 -11.58 -15.70 -12.60
C ASN A 84 -11.41 -17.22 -12.75
N ARG A 85 -11.57 -17.95 -11.64
CA ARG A 85 -11.30 -19.39 -11.59
C ARG A 85 -12.41 -20.13 -12.34
N LYS A 86 -12.05 -20.81 -13.42
CA LYS A 86 -12.98 -21.62 -14.23
C LYS A 86 -13.02 -23.09 -13.80
N LYS A 87 -12.18 -23.46 -12.84
CA LYS A 87 -12.05 -24.82 -12.32
C LYS A 87 -12.03 -24.81 -10.79
N SER A 88 -12.64 -25.82 -10.18
CA SER A 88 -12.56 -26.12 -8.76
C SER A 88 -11.20 -26.76 -8.41
N CYS A 89 -10.90 -26.92 -7.12
CA CYS A 89 -9.76 -27.71 -6.64
C CYS A 89 -9.84 -29.18 -7.08
N GLU A 90 -11.06 -29.67 -7.36
CA GLU A 90 -11.36 -31.03 -7.84
C GLU A 90 -11.42 -31.09 -9.38
N GLU A 91 -10.85 -30.09 -10.07
CA GLU A 91 -10.84 -29.93 -11.54
C GLU A 91 -12.21 -29.78 -12.22
N GLU A 92 -13.29 -29.78 -11.47
CA GLU A 92 -14.64 -29.54 -12.00
C GLU A 92 -14.77 -28.14 -12.62
N LYS A 93 -15.44 -28.07 -13.77
CA LYS A 93 -15.68 -26.80 -14.47
C LYS A 93 -16.75 -26.00 -13.73
N ILE A 94 -16.36 -24.86 -13.17
CA ILE A 94 -17.28 -23.97 -12.47
C ILE A 94 -18.01 -23.08 -13.48
N ASN A 95 -19.34 -23.20 -13.52
CA ASN A 95 -20.19 -22.22 -14.19
C ASN A 95 -20.73 -21.23 -13.15
N TRP A 96 -20.17 -20.03 -13.11
CA TRP A 96 -20.54 -18.98 -12.17
C TRP A 96 -22.01 -18.57 -12.25
N LEU A 97 -22.66 -18.76 -13.40
CA LEU A 97 -24.09 -18.43 -13.60
C LEU A 97 -25.04 -19.46 -12.97
N LYS A 98 -24.55 -20.67 -12.67
CA LYS A 98 -25.35 -21.76 -12.06
C LYS A 98 -25.23 -21.83 -10.55
N ILE A 99 -24.46 -20.92 -9.95
CA ILE A 99 -24.22 -20.87 -8.50
C ILE A 99 -25.44 -20.26 -7.82
N LYS A 100 -25.97 -20.96 -6.81
CA LYS A 100 -27.09 -20.48 -5.99
C LYS A 100 -26.61 -19.92 -4.65
N GLU A 101 -25.65 -20.59 -4.02
CA GLU A 101 -25.16 -20.23 -2.69
C GLU A 101 -23.63 -20.24 -2.67
N ILE A 102 -23.06 -19.24 -2.01
CA ILE A 102 -21.63 -19.12 -1.73
C ILE A 102 -21.46 -19.07 -0.21
N LYS A 103 -20.71 -20.01 0.34
CA LYS A 103 -20.44 -20.11 1.78
C LYS A 103 -18.95 -19.89 2.03
N VAL A 104 -18.66 -18.96 2.95
CA VAL A 104 -17.31 -18.66 3.43
C VAL A 104 -17.25 -18.99 4.92
N LEU A 105 -16.26 -19.78 5.33
CA LEU A 105 -16.08 -20.21 6.71
C LEU A 105 -14.88 -19.49 7.33
N LYS A 106 -15.04 -18.98 8.56
CA LYS A 106 -13.93 -18.34 9.30
C LYS A 106 -12.79 -19.32 9.58
N GLU A 107 -13.12 -20.59 9.78
CA GLU A 107 -12.15 -21.68 9.99
C GLU A 107 -11.30 -21.96 8.75
N LYS A 108 -11.81 -21.62 7.56
CA LYS A 108 -11.15 -21.85 6.26
C LYS A 108 -11.20 -20.57 5.41
N PRO A 109 -10.44 -19.53 5.79
CA PRO A 109 -10.55 -18.19 5.17
C PRO A 109 -10.11 -18.15 3.70
N PHE A 110 -9.35 -19.15 3.24
CA PHE A 110 -8.84 -19.24 1.87
C PHE A 110 -9.63 -20.20 0.98
N SER A 111 -10.80 -20.66 1.43
CA SER A 111 -11.66 -21.59 0.69
C SER A 111 -13.07 -21.01 0.52
N ILE A 112 -13.65 -21.27 -0.65
CA ILE A 112 -15.03 -20.89 -0.99
C ILE A 112 -15.79 -22.17 -1.27
N PHE A 113 -16.93 -22.34 -0.60
CA PHE A 113 -17.83 -23.48 -0.82
C PHE A 113 -19.03 -22.99 -1.63
N ILE A 114 -19.41 -23.77 -2.64
CA ILE A 114 -20.39 -23.35 -3.65
C ILE A 114 -21.46 -24.43 -3.75
N LYS A 115 -22.74 -24.02 -3.78
CA LYS A 115 -23.87 -24.91 -4.11
C LYS A 115 -24.44 -24.49 -5.47
N THR A 116 -24.52 -25.44 -6.40
CA THR A 116 -25.08 -25.24 -7.74
C THR A 116 -26.55 -25.62 -7.80
N HIS A 117 -27.27 -25.09 -8.79
CA HIS A 117 -28.69 -25.39 -9.01
C HIS A 117 -28.97 -26.86 -9.40
N ASP A 118 -27.99 -27.53 -10.02
CA ASP A 118 -28.18 -28.84 -10.66
C ASP A 118 -27.81 -30.04 -9.75
N ALA A 119 -27.43 -29.81 -8.49
CA ALA A 119 -27.09 -30.87 -7.55
C ALA A 119 -28.36 -31.37 -6.83
N ASN A 120 -29.00 -32.40 -7.43
CA ASN A 120 -29.90 -33.32 -6.74
C ASN A 120 -29.11 -34.55 -6.28
#